data_AF-A0A536VGX1-F1
#
_entry.id   AF-A0A536VGX1-F1
#
_cell.length_a   1.000
_cell.length_b   1.000
_cell.length_c   1.000
_cell.angle_alpha   90.00
_cell.angle_beta   90.00
_cell.angle_gamma   90.00
#
_symmetry.space_group_name_H-M   'P 1'
#
loop_
_entity.id
_entity.type
_entity.pdbx_description
1 polymer ?
#
loop_
_entity_poly.entity_id
_entity_poly.type
_entity_poly.pdbx_seq_one_letter_code
_entity_poly.pdbx_strand_id
1 'polypeptide(L)'
;MTALASRAAPPSPLSGLLLVCLAATWLVWGSTYLAIKFALLSFPPFFQMGTRFVFAGAVLMAWMRWRGAAWPTRTQWRNALLVGSLMLGGGMGGTAYAEVSVGS
;
A
#
# COMPACT_ATOMS: atom_id res chain seq x y z
N MET A 1 10.28 4.59 48.34
CA MET A 1 9.50 4.97 47.14
C MET A 1 10.23 6.12 46.47
N THR A 2 11.10 5.83 45.50
CA THR A 2 11.89 6.87 44.79
C THR A 2 11.63 6.68 43.31
N ALA A 3 10.81 7.57 42.74
CA ALA A 3 10.48 7.53 41.32
C ALA A 3 11.73 7.87 40.50
N LEU A 4 12.17 6.93 39.66
CA LEU A 4 13.16 7.19 38.63
C LEU A 4 12.52 8.11 37.60
N ALA A 5 12.83 9.40 37.67
CA ALA A 5 12.51 10.36 36.63
C ALA A 5 13.17 9.88 35.33
N SER A 6 12.37 9.39 34.38
CA SER A 6 12.85 9.05 33.04
C SER A 6 13.35 10.33 32.39
N ARG A 7 14.67 10.47 32.27
CA ARG A 7 15.25 11.53 31.44
C ARG A 7 14.85 11.25 29.99
N ALA A 8 14.05 12.13 29.41
CA ALA A 8 13.82 12.13 27.97
C ALA A 8 15.18 12.32 27.28
N ALA A 9 15.57 11.37 26.42
CA ALA A 9 16.77 11.52 25.62
C ALA A 9 16.62 12.76 24.71
N PRO A 10 17.69 13.54 24.48
CA PRO A 10 17.63 14.66 23.54
C PRO A 10 17.23 14.13 22.15
N PRO A 11 16.39 14.86 21.40
CA PRO A 11 15.98 14.43 20.06
C PRO A 11 17.23 14.30 19.19
N SER A 12 17.40 13.13 18.57
CA SER A 12 18.46 12.95 17.57
C SER A 12 18.20 13.89 16.39
N PRO A 13 19.23 14.55 15.82
CA PRO A 13 19.04 15.29 14.59
C PRO A 13 18.51 14.32 13.53
N LEU A 14 17.45 14.72 12.82
CA LEU A 14 16.87 13.95 11.72
C LEU A 14 17.99 13.57 10.75
N SER A 15 18.33 12.28 10.69
CA SER A 15 19.42 11.83 9.83
C SER A 15 19.04 12.09 8.37
N GLY A 16 20.01 12.49 7.54
CA GLY A 16 19.75 12.75 6.12
C GLY A 16 19.11 11.54 5.41
N LEU A 17 19.43 10.33 5.85
CA LEU A 17 18.78 9.11 5.37
C LEU A 17 17.28 9.07 5.71
N LEU A 18 16.90 9.50 6.92
CA LEU A 18 15.50 9.56 7.36
C LEU A 18 14.70 10.55 6.51
N LEU A 19 15.30 11.70 6.18
CA LEU A 19 14.69 12.70 5.29
C LEU A 19 14.52 12.16 3.86
N VAL A 20 15.52 11.45 3.32
CA VAL A 20 15.43 10.84 1.99
C VAL A 20 14.37 9.74 1.97
N CYS A 21 14.30 8.90 3.01
CA CYS A 21 13.24 7.88 3.13
C CYS A 21 11.85 8.52 3.20
N LEU A 22 11.68 9.62 3.94
CA LEU A 22 10.42 10.38 4.01
C LEU A 22 10.07 11.03 2.68
N ALA A 23 11.03 11.65 2.01
CA ALA A 23 10.80 12.26 0.71
C ALA A 23 10.40 11.20 -0.33
N ALA A 24 11.06 10.04 -0.33
CA ALA A 24 10.73 8.93 -1.21
C ALA A 24 9.30 8.42 -0.95
N THR A 25 8.92 8.20 0.31
CA THR A 25 7.55 7.76 0.63
C THR A 25 6.51 8.80 0.22
N TRP A 26 6.74 10.09 0.49
CA TRP A 26 5.83 11.16 0.09
C TRP A 26 5.71 11.30 -1.43
N LEU A 27 6.81 11.22 -2.18
CA LEU A 27 6.78 11.33 -3.63
C LEU A 27 6.12 10.12 -4.29
N VAL A 28 6.43 8.91 -3.83
CA VAL A 28 5.81 7.68 -4.36
C VAL A 28 4.32 7.67 -4.05
N TRP A 29 3.91 7.95 -2.81
CA TRP A 29 2.49 7.96 -2.45
C TRP A 29 1.74 9.14 -3.07
N GLY A 30 2.31 10.33 -3.06
CA GLY A 30 1.71 11.53 -3.66
C GLY A 30 1.49 11.37 -5.17
N SER A 31 2.47 10.84 -5.89
CA SER A 31 2.34 10.59 -7.34
C SER A 31 1.31 9.50 -7.66
N THR A 32 1.11 8.50 -6.80
CA THR A 32 0.04 7.52 -7.00
C THR A 32 -1.36 8.13 -6.93
N TYR A 33 -1.62 9.06 -5.99
CA TYR A 33 -2.90 9.78 -5.94
C TYR A 33 -3.12 10.63 -7.19
N LEU A 34 -2.09 11.33 -7.65
CA LEU A 34 -2.15 12.09 -8.89
C LEU A 34 -2.46 11.19 -10.10
N ALA A 35 -1.80 10.03 -10.19
CA ALA A 35 -2.04 9.06 -11.25
C ALA A 35 -3.45 8.44 -11.18
N ILE A 36 -4.02 8.26 -9.99
CA ILE A 36 -5.41 7.80 -9.81
C ILE A 36 -6.36 8.85 -10.37
N LYS A 37 -6.21 10.12 -9.96
CA LYS A 37 -7.02 11.23 -10.48
C LYS A 37 -7.03 11.31 -12.01
N PHE A 38 -5.87 11.15 -12.66
CA PHE A 38 -5.79 11.15 -14.12
C PHE A 38 -6.38 9.89 -14.75
N ALA A 39 -6.16 8.71 -14.17
CA ALA A 39 -6.66 7.47 -14.72
C ALA A 39 -8.18 7.31 -14.59
N LEU A 40 -8.81 7.95 -13.59
CA LEU A 40 -10.27 8.01 -13.45
C LEU A 40 -10.96 8.70 -14.64
N LEU A 41 -10.24 9.51 -15.41
CA LEU A 41 -10.74 10.09 -16.66
C LEU A 41 -10.98 9.02 -17.74
N SER A 42 -10.33 7.86 -17.64
CA SER A 42 -10.32 6.83 -18.68
C SER A 42 -10.83 5.46 -18.20
N PHE A 43 -10.76 5.17 -16.90
CA PHE A 43 -11.12 3.87 -16.34
C PHE A 43 -11.95 4.00 -15.05
N PRO A 44 -12.95 3.13 -14.83
CA PRO A 44 -13.65 3.05 -13.55
C PRO A 44 -12.70 2.73 -12.38
N PRO A 45 -12.92 3.31 -11.18
CA PRO A 45 -12.00 3.23 -10.03
C PRO A 45 -11.64 1.79 -9.63
N PHE A 46 -12.63 0.90 -9.56
CA PHE A 46 -12.41 -0.50 -9.20
C PHE A 46 -11.61 -1.28 -10.25
N PHE A 47 -11.78 -0.95 -11.53
CA PHE A 47 -11.03 -1.61 -12.60
C PHE A 47 -9.56 -1.18 -12.58
N GLN A 48 -9.31 0.12 -12.38
CA GLN A 48 -7.96 0.65 -12.26
C GLN A 48 -7.22 0.07 -11.04
N MET A 49 -7.87 -0.01 -9.88
CA MET A 49 -7.25 -0.57 -8.69
C MET A 49 -7.11 -2.09 -8.80
N GLY A 50 -8.10 -2.79 -9.35
CA GLY A 50 -8.08 -4.25 -9.52
C GLY A 50 -6.93 -4.71 -10.42
N THR A 51 -6.73 -4.04 -11.56
CA THR A 51 -5.62 -4.36 -12.48
C THR A 51 -4.25 -4.19 -11.83
N ARG A 52 -4.04 -3.15 -11.01
CA ARG A 52 -2.81 -2.97 -10.23
C ARG A 52 -2.57 -4.10 -9.23
N PHE A 53 -3.59 -4.51 -8.50
CA PHE A 53 -3.48 -5.62 -7.54
C PHE A 53 -3.21 -6.95 -8.23
N VAL A 54 -3.87 -7.22 -9.37
CA VAL A 54 -3.61 -8.42 -10.18
C VAL A 54 -2.19 -8.41 -10.74
N PHE A 55 -1.73 -7.28 -11.29
CA PHE A 55 -0.38 -7.15 -11.82
C PHE A 55 0.68 -7.35 -10.73
N ALA A 56 0.55 -6.68 -9.59
CA ALA A 56 1.47 -6.83 -8.47
C ALA A 56 1.48 -8.28 -7.92
N GLY A 57 0.30 -8.90 -7.79
CA GLY A 57 0.17 -10.28 -7.38
C GLY A 57 0.83 -11.25 -8.35
N ALA A 58 0.67 -11.03 -9.67
CA ALA A 58 1.30 -11.84 -10.70
C ALA A 58 2.83 -11.71 -10.69
N VAL A 59 3.36 -10.49 -10.57
CA VAL A 59 4.80 -10.25 -10.44
C VAL A 59 5.37 -10.93 -9.19
N LEU A 60 4.70 -10.79 -8.05
CA LEU A 60 5.12 -11.44 -6.81
C LEU A 60 5.09 -12.97 -6.93
N MET A 61 4.06 -13.53 -7.56
CA MET A 61 3.93 -14.96 -7.79
C MET A 61 5.03 -15.49 -8.72
N ALA A 62 5.31 -14.78 -9.81
CA ALA A 62 6.41 -15.10 -10.72
C ALA A 62 7.76 -15.06 -10.00
N TRP A 63 7.98 -14.05 -9.17
CA TRP A 63 9.20 -13.90 -8.37
C TRP A 63 9.39 -15.03 -7.36
N MET A 64 8.35 -15.38 -6.60
CA MET A 64 8.40 -16.51 -5.67
C MET A 64 8.64 -17.84 -6.40
N ARG A 65 8.01 -18.01 -7.57
CA ARG A 65 8.21 -19.20 -8.40
C ARG A 65 9.63 -19.31 -8.94
N TRP A 66 10.24 -18.18 -9.30
CA TRP A 66 11.65 -18.11 -9.72
C TRP A 66 12.61 -18.45 -8.58
N ARG A 67 12.26 -18.08 -7.34
CA ARG A 67 13.01 -18.45 -6.12
C ARG A 67 12.81 -19.90 -5.66
N GLY A 68 12.02 -20.70 -6.39
CA GLY A 68 11.77 -22.10 -6.05
C GLY A 68 10.80 -22.31 -4.88
N ALA A 69 9.99 -21.31 -4.52
CA ALA A 69 8.97 -21.48 -3.49
C ALA A 69 7.90 -22.49 -3.94
N ALA A 70 7.39 -23.26 -2.98
CA ALA A 70 6.27 -24.17 -3.22
C ALA A 70 5.00 -23.39 -3.61
N TRP A 71 4.14 -24.03 -4.41
CA TRP A 71 2.86 -23.43 -4.78
C TRP A 71 1.98 -23.21 -3.55
N PRO A 72 1.20 -22.12 -3.51
CA PRO A 72 0.31 -21.87 -2.38
C PRO A 72 -0.74 -22.98 -2.27
N THR A 73 -0.97 -23.43 -1.04
CA THR A 73 -2.04 -24.36 -0.70
C THR A 73 -3.42 -23.73 -0.92
N ARG A 74 -4.48 -24.55 -1.01
CA ARG A 74 -5.87 -24.06 -1.15
C ARG A 74 -6.26 -23.09 -0.03
N THR A 75 -5.78 -23.31 1.19
CA THR A 75 -6.02 -22.42 2.33
C THR A 75 -5.31 -21.07 2.15
N GLN A 76 -4.06 -21.08 1.67
CA GLN A 76 -3.32 -19.85 1.37
C GLN A 76 -3.97 -19.05 0.23
N TRP A 77 -4.46 -19.73 -0.81
CA TRP A 77 -5.25 -19.10 -1.87
C TRP A 77 -6.53 -18.43 -1.34
N ARG A 78 -7.30 -19.14 -0.51
CA ARG A 78 -8.52 -18.57 0.10
C ARG A 78 -8.20 -17.35 0.96
N ASN A 79 -7.18 -17.45 1.80
CA ASN A 79 -6.78 -16.35 2.67
C ASN A 79 -6.27 -15.15 1.87
N ALA A 80 -5.47 -15.39 0.81
CA ALA A 80 -5.00 -14.35 -0.09
C ALA A 80 -6.15 -13.67 -0.84
N LEU A 81 -7.16 -14.43 -1.29
CA LEU A 81 -8.36 -13.87 -1.91
C LEU A 81 -9.17 -13.02 -0.93
N LEU A 82 -9.35 -13.50 0.31
CA LEU A 82 -10.08 -12.75 1.34
C LEU A 82 -9.36 -11.44 1.70
N VAL A 83 -8.07 -11.51 2.03
CA VAL A 83 -7.27 -10.34 2.39
C VAL A 83 -7.15 -9.38 1.21
N GLY A 84 -6.87 -9.88 0.00
CA GLY A 84 -6.79 -9.06 -1.21
C GLY A 84 -8.10 -8.37 -1.53
N SER A 85 -9.24 -9.05 -1.39
CA SER A 85 -10.57 -8.47 -1.62
C SER A 85 -10.92 -7.41 -0.57
N LEU A 86 -10.58 -7.64 0.71
CA LEU A 86 -10.76 -6.65 1.78
C LEU A 86 -9.88 -5.42 1.58
N MET A 87 -8.62 -5.59 1.16
CA MET A 87 -7.70 -4.49 0.86
C MET A 87 -8.14 -3.68 -0.36
N LEU A 88 -8.61 -4.37 -1.41
CA LEU A 88 -9.10 -3.73 -2.63
C LEU A 88 -10.45 -3.04 -2.38
N GLY A 89 -11.41 -3.70 -1.74
CA GLY A 89 -12.75 -3.14 -1.52
C GLY A 89 -12.80 -2.13 -0.38
N GLY A 90 -12.27 -2.48 0.79
CA GLY A 90 -12.34 -1.64 1.99
C GLY A 90 -11.23 -0.58 2.08
N GLY A 91 -10.07 -0.82 1.48
CA GLY A 91 -8.92 0.11 1.54
C GLY A 91 -8.84 1.04 0.33
N MET A 92 -8.16 0.59 -0.73
CA MET A 92 -7.83 1.40 -1.91
C MET A 92 -9.03 1.69 -2.81
N GLY A 93 -9.97 0.75 -2.95
CA GLY A 93 -11.21 0.95 -3.72
C GLY A 93 -12.20 1.82 -2.98
N GLY A 94 -12.28 1.73 -1.64
CA GLY A 94 -13.06 2.64 -0.81
C GLY A 94 -12.57 4.08 -0.88
N THR A 95 -11.24 4.28 -0.88
CA THR A 95 -10.64 5.62 -1.07
C THR A 95 -10.85 6.17 -2.49
N ALA A 96 -10.67 5.36 -3.53
CA ALA A 96 -10.99 5.78 -4.91
C ALA A 96 -12.49 6.08 -5.12
N TYR A 97 -13.38 5.36 -4.42
CA TYR A 97 -14.81 5.68 -4.40
C TYR A 97 -15.11 6.96 -3.61
N ALA A 98 -14.41 7.20 -2.50
CA ALA A 98 -14.52 8.44 -1.73
C ALA A 98 -14.09 9.67 -2.55
N GLU A 99 -13.03 9.56 -3.37
CA GLU A 99 -12.55 10.63 -4.25
C GLU A 99 -13.60 11.11 -5.27
N VAL A 100 -14.57 10.27 -5.64
CA VAL A 100 -15.66 10.64 -6.56
C VAL A 100 -16.99 10.95 -5.84
N SER A 101 -17.08 10.74 -4.53
CA SER A 101 -18.32 10.90 -3.75
C SER A 101 -18.26 11.99 -2.68
N VAL A 102 -17.07 12.39 -2.23
CA VAL A 102 -16.87 13.49 -1.27
C VAL A 102 -15.92 14.52 -1.89
N GLY A 103 -16.48 15.67 -2.30
CA GLY A 103 -15.71 16.78 -2.87
C GLY A 103 -15.68 16.82 -4.40
N SER A 104 -16.83 16.59 -5.05
CA SER A 104 -17.09 17.04 -6.42
C SER A 104 -17.95 18.29 -6.43
#